data_AF-A0A7W3WIT3-F1
#
_entry.id   AF-A0A7W3WIT3-F1
#
_cell.length_a   1.000
_cell.length_b   1.000
_cell.length_c   1.000
_cell.angle_alpha   90.00
_cell.angle_beta   90.00
_cell.angle_gamma   90.00
#
_symmetry.space_group_name_H-M   'P 1'
#
loop_
_entity.id
_entity.type
_entity.pdbx_description
1 polymer ?
#
loop_
_entity_poly.entity_id
_entity_poly.type
_entity_poly.pdbx_seq_one_letter_code
_entity_poly.pdbx_strand_id
1 'polypeptide(L)'
;MALHQISVSYLLGDVGEAIEHARRVDFAGLPSAERRARYWIDVARAFEQWGKPDRCYRALLAAEQAAQEEVRRGPVRVMAGGLMRHDRVLPGVRAFARRVGALG
;
A
#
# COMPACT_ATOMS: atom_id res chain seq x y z
N MET A 1 7.29 -8.06 21.17
CA MET A 1 6.85 -8.70 19.91
C MET A 1 7.60 -8.06 18.73
N ALA A 2 8.83 -8.49 18.45
CA ALA A 2 9.73 -7.83 17.47
C ALA A 2 9.94 -8.66 16.18
N LEU A 3 9.39 -9.87 16.09
CA LEU A 3 9.68 -10.80 14.99
C LEU A 3 8.93 -10.49 13.68
N HIS A 4 7.81 -9.75 13.73
CA HIS A 4 7.15 -9.32 12.49
C HIS A 4 7.91 -8.19 11.77
N GLN A 5 8.87 -7.52 12.43
CA GLN A 5 9.51 -6.34 11.85
C GLN A 5 10.66 -6.62 10.89
N ILE A 6 11.37 -7.71 11.13
CA ILE A 6 12.51 -8.08 10.32
C ILE A 6 12.03 -8.75 9.02
N SER A 7 11.01 -9.61 9.09
CA SER A 7 10.48 -10.33 7.93
C SER A 7 9.84 -9.43 6.88
N VAL A 8 9.05 -8.44 7.32
CA VAL A 8 8.39 -7.48 6.43
C VAL A 8 9.45 -6.58 5.78
N SER A 9 10.46 -6.11 6.52
CA SER A 9 11.58 -5.32 5.96
C SER A 9 12.30 -6.02 4.79
N TYR A 10 12.55 -7.32 4.91
CA TYR A 10 13.22 -8.14 3.90
C TYR A 10 12.34 -8.36 2.67
N LEU A 11 11.07 -8.71 2.87
CA LEU A 11 10.10 -8.88 1.79
C LEU A 11 9.98 -7.63 0.92
N LEU A 12 10.19 -6.43 1.48
CA LEU A 12 9.83 -5.15 0.87
C LEU A 12 10.94 -4.42 0.12
N GLY A 13 12.16 -4.95 0.12
CA GLY A 13 13.24 -4.46 -0.74
C GLY A 13 12.95 -4.66 -2.23
N ASP A 14 12.15 -5.68 -2.58
CA ASP A 14 11.94 -6.19 -3.94
C ASP A 14 10.50 -5.94 -4.47
N VAL A 15 9.62 -5.44 -3.60
CA VAL A 15 8.19 -5.29 -3.93
C VAL A 15 7.94 -4.30 -5.05
N GLY A 16 8.75 -3.25 -5.17
CA GLY A 16 8.61 -2.28 -6.25
C GLY A 16 8.77 -2.90 -7.64
N GLU A 17 9.69 -3.86 -7.77
CA GLU A 17 9.96 -4.59 -9.01
C GLU A 17 8.88 -5.64 -9.26
N ALA A 18 8.46 -6.36 -8.22
CA ALA A 18 7.37 -7.32 -8.29
C ALA A 18 6.04 -6.69 -8.74
N ILE A 19 5.75 -5.43 -8.38
CA ILE A 19 4.54 -4.71 -8.83
C ILE A 19 4.62 -4.35 -10.31
N GLU A 20 5.75 -3.82 -10.79
CA GLU A 20 5.94 -3.49 -12.20
C GLU A 20 5.89 -4.75 -13.09
N HIS A 21 6.36 -5.88 -12.57
CA HIS A 21 6.19 -7.17 -13.22
C HIS A 21 4.75 -7.70 -13.15
N ALA A 22 4.07 -7.60 -12.01
CA ALA A 22 2.69 -8.07 -11.86
C ALA A 22 1.68 -7.26 -12.70
N ARG A 23 1.93 -5.96 -12.96
CA ARG A 23 1.11 -5.13 -13.87
C ARG A 23 1.13 -5.62 -15.32
N ARG A 24 2.13 -6.40 -15.72
CA ARG A 24 2.23 -7.00 -17.05
C ARG A 24 1.56 -8.37 -17.14
N VAL A 25 1.17 -8.97 -16.02
CA VAL A 25 0.60 -10.32 -15.99
C VAL A 25 -0.92 -10.24 -15.85
N ASP A 26 -1.56 -10.79 -16.87
CA ASP A 26 -3.01 -10.86 -17.08
C ASP A 26 -3.77 -11.43 -15.88
N PHE A 27 -4.90 -10.81 -15.55
CA PHE A 27 -5.67 -10.95 -14.31
C PHE A 27 -6.60 -12.17 -14.26
N ALA A 28 -6.59 -13.04 -15.28
CA ALA A 28 -7.67 -13.99 -15.49
C ALA A 28 -7.61 -15.32 -14.71
N GLY A 29 -6.56 -15.61 -13.92
CA GLY A 29 -6.36 -17.00 -13.42
C GLY A 29 -5.73 -17.25 -12.06
N LEU A 30 -5.40 -16.23 -11.26
CA LEU A 30 -4.58 -16.38 -10.05
C LEU A 30 -5.17 -15.60 -8.86
N PRO A 31 -4.93 -16.03 -7.59
CA PRO A 31 -5.64 -15.68 -6.35
C PRO A 31 -6.27 -14.28 -6.35
N SER A 32 -7.54 -14.22 -5.92
CA SER A 32 -8.41 -13.06 -6.13
C SER A 32 -7.69 -11.73 -5.85
N ALA A 33 -7.89 -10.78 -6.75
CA ALA A 33 -7.40 -9.40 -6.65
C ALA A 33 -7.53 -8.82 -5.22
N GLU A 34 -8.65 -9.15 -4.55
CA GLU A 34 -8.93 -8.79 -3.17
C GLU A 34 -7.90 -9.32 -2.16
N ARG A 35 -7.50 -10.60 -2.23
CA ARG A 35 -6.51 -11.17 -1.30
C ARG A 35 -5.14 -10.52 -1.46
N ARG A 36 -4.75 -10.23 -2.71
CA ARG A 36 -3.50 -9.49 -3.01
C ARG A 36 -3.55 -8.08 -2.43
N ALA A 37 -4.66 -7.37 -2.60
CA ALA A 37 -4.82 -6.04 -2.03
C ALA A 37 -4.82 -6.06 -0.49
N ARG A 38 -5.49 -7.04 0.15
CA ARG A 38 -5.50 -7.20 1.61
C ARG A 38 -4.09 -7.41 2.16
N TYR A 39 -3.29 -8.26 1.52
CA TYR A 39 -1.89 -8.46 1.88
C TYR A 39 -1.11 -7.14 1.87
N TRP A 40 -1.26 -6.35 0.80
CA TRP A 40 -0.58 -5.05 0.70
C TRP A 40 -1.05 -4.02 1.73
N ILE A 41 -2.32 -4.06 2.11
CA ILE A 41 -2.87 -3.22 3.18
C ILE A 41 -2.24 -3.58 4.53
N ASP A 42 -2.09 -4.87 4.84
CA ASP A 42 -1.45 -5.32 6.08
C ASP A 42 0.03 -4.92 6.14
N VAL A 43 0.71 -5.02 5.01
CA VAL A 43 2.09 -4.54 4.83
C VAL A 43 2.19 -3.02 5.03
N ALA A 44 1.28 -2.24 4.44
CA ALA A 44 1.24 -0.78 4.61
C ALA A 44 1.06 -0.41 6.09
N ARG A 45 0.18 -1.13 6.79
CA ARG A 45 -0.07 -0.94 8.22
C ARG A 45 1.16 -1.26 9.09
N ALA A 46 1.94 -2.26 8.71
CA ALA A 46 3.20 -2.56 9.40
C ALA A 46 4.21 -1.41 9.24
N PHE A 47 4.32 -0.83 8.05
CA PHE A 47 5.20 0.30 7.81
C PHE A 47 4.76 1.61 8.46
N GLU A 48 3.45 1.85 8.52
CA GLU A 48 2.90 2.96 9.30
C GLU A 48 3.35 2.86 10.76
N GLN A 49 3.21 1.68 11.38
CA GLN A 49 3.62 1.43 12.77
C GLN A 49 5.13 1.58 13.01
N TRP A 50 5.97 1.37 12.00
CA TRP A 50 7.42 1.58 12.14
C TRP A 50 7.87 3.01 11.79
N GLY A 51 6.96 3.89 11.42
CA GLY A 51 7.32 5.24 10.98
C GLY A 51 8.09 5.25 9.67
N LYS A 52 7.75 4.36 8.72
CA LYS A 52 8.28 4.34 7.35
C LYS A 52 7.21 4.79 6.35
N PRO A 53 6.89 6.10 6.30
CA PRO A 53 5.76 6.62 5.52
C PRO A 53 5.94 6.44 4.00
N ASP A 54 7.17 6.46 3.50
CA ASP A 54 7.52 6.18 2.11
C ASP A 54 7.16 4.75 1.69
N ARG A 55 7.48 3.79 2.56
CA ARG A 55 7.19 2.38 2.29
C ARG A 55 5.73 2.04 2.50
N CYS A 56 5.09 2.66 3.50
CA CYS A 56 3.64 2.61 3.67
C CYS A 56 2.93 3.07 2.39
N TYR A 57 3.33 4.23 1.84
CA TYR A 57 2.75 4.75 0.61
C TYR A 57 2.92 3.81 -0.58
N ARG A 58 4.11 3.23 -0.78
CA ARG A 58 4.36 2.26 -1.86
C ARG A 58 3.48 1.02 -1.74
N ALA A 59 3.30 0.50 -0.52
CA ALA A 59 2.42 -0.64 -0.28
C ALA A 59 0.95 -0.30 -0.56
N LEU A 60 0.49 0.92 -0.24
CA LEU A 60 -0.86 1.36 -0.59
C LEU A 60 -1.08 1.49 -2.11
N LEU A 61 -0.08 1.93 -2.85
CA LEU A 61 -0.13 1.94 -4.33
C LEU A 61 -0.21 0.51 -4.88
N ALA A 62 0.52 -0.45 -4.29
CA ALA A 62 0.44 -1.85 -4.66
C ALA A 62 -0.96 -2.44 -4.41
N ALA A 63 -1.58 -2.09 -3.28
CA ALA A 63 -2.95 -2.46 -2.98
C ALA A 63 -3.94 -1.87 -4.00
N GLU A 64 -3.76 -0.60 -4.39
CA GLU A 64 -4.61 0.07 -5.39
C GLU A 64 -4.51 -0.59 -6.75
N GLN A 65 -3.31 -0.99 -7.17
CA GLN A 65 -3.09 -1.73 -8.41
C GLN A 65 -3.70 -3.14 -8.36
N ALA A 66 -3.66 -3.80 -7.20
CA ALA A 66 -4.22 -5.14 -7.05
C ALA A 66 -5.76 -5.11 -7.07
N ALA A 67 -6.39 -4.23 -6.29
CA ALA A 67 -7.84 -4.03 -6.28
C ALA A 67 -8.20 -2.63 -5.78
N GLN A 68 -8.66 -1.76 -6.68
CA GLN A 68 -9.05 -0.38 -6.34
C GLN A 68 -10.16 -0.32 -5.26
N GLU A 69 -11.06 -1.29 -5.24
CA GLU A 69 -12.15 -1.35 -4.28
C GLU A 69 -11.66 -1.59 -2.84
N GLU A 70 -10.52 -2.25 -2.66
CA GLU A 70 -9.96 -2.49 -1.33
C GLU A 70 -9.30 -1.25 -0.72
N VAL A 71 -8.65 -0.42 -1.54
CA VAL A 71 -8.03 0.82 -1.05
C VAL A 71 -9.04 1.92 -0.74
N ARG A 72 -10.27 1.78 -1.22
CA ARG A 72 -11.37 2.68 -0.85
C ARG A 72 -11.94 2.39 0.53
N ARG A 73 -11.56 1.29 1.20
CA ARG A 73 -12.07 0.94 2.54
C ARG A 73 -11.50 1.84 3.64
N GLY A 74 -12.25 1.94 4.74
CA GLY A 74 -11.97 2.83 5.88
C GLY A 74 -10.53 2.82 6.40
N PRO A 75 -9.90 1.64 6.64
CA PRO A 75 -8.53 1.58 7.15
C PRO A 75 -7.49 2.25 6.25
N VAL A 76 -7.65 2.14 4.92
CA VAL A 76 -6.74 2.75 3.96
C VAL A 76 -6.91 4.26 3.90
N ARG A 77 -8.14 4.76 4.04
CA ARG A 77 -8.39 6.21 4.12
C ARG A 77 -7.70 6.85 5.32
N VAL A 78 -7.72 6.18 6.48
CA VAL A 78 -7.04 6.65 7.69
C VAL A 78 -5.52 6.72 7.47
N MET A 79 -4.93 5.65 6.92
CA MET A 79 -3.49 5.63 6.59
C MET A 79 -3.13 6.72 5.57
N ALA A 80 -3.93 6.90 4.52
CA ALA A 80 -3.74 7.94 3.51
C ALA A 80 -3.79 9.35 4.12
N GLY A 81 -4.73 9.59 5.05
CA GLY A 81 -4.79 10.83 5.83
C GLY A 81 -3.55 11.03 6.70
N GLY A 82 -3.07 9.97 7.36
CA GLY A 82 -1.84 10.00 8.15
C GLY A 82 -0.59 10.36 7.34
N LEU A 83 -0.51 9.87 6.10
CA LEU A 83 0.57 10.17 5.16
C LEU A 83 0.55 11.61 4.62
N MET A 84 -0.58 12.34 4.71
CA MET A 84 -0.64 13.77 4.32
C MET A 84 0.34 14.64 5.10
N ARG A 85 0.70 14.24 6.33
CA ARG A 85 1.73 14.92 7.12
C ARG A 85 3.12 14.88 6.45
N HIS A 86 3.30 13.99 5.49
CA HIS A 86 4.54 13.76 4.74
C HIS A 86 4.43 14.16 3.25
N ASP A 87 3.41 14.93 2.85
CA ASP A 87 3.18 15.32 1.43
C ASP A 87 4.40 15.99 0.77
N ARG A 88 5.22 16.72 1.54
CA ARG A 88 6.46 17.35 1.03
C ARG A 88 7.54 16.34 0.61
N VAL A 89 7.53 15.14 1.18
CA VAL A 89 8.52 14.08 0.92
C VAL A 89 7.92 12.89 0.17
N LEU A 90 6.60 12.86 0.00
CA LEU A 90 5.85 11.84 -0.72
C LEU A 90 5.07 12.47 -1.88
N PRO A 91 5.74 12.81 -3.00
CA PRO A 91 5.05 13.38 -4.14
C PRO A 91 3.95 12.43 -4.62
N GLY A 92 2.72 12.95 -4.77
CA GLY A 92 1.57 12.18 -5.25
C GLY A 92 0.69 11.58 -4.15
N VAL A 93 1.10 11.63 -2.87
CA VAL A 93 0.27 11.14 -1.76
C VAL A 93 -1.07 11.88 -1.72
N ARG A 94 -1.09 13.21 -1.94
CA ARG A 94 -2.32 14.00 -2.00
C ARG A 94 -3.28 13.54 -3.09
N ALA A 95 -2.75 13.19 -4.26
CA ALA A 95 -3.56 12.67 -5.36
C ALA A 95 -4.14 11.29 -4.99
N PHE A 96 -3.35 10.43 -4.35
CA PHE A 96 -3.81 9.15 -3.83
C PHE A 96 -4.91 9.32 -2.78
N ALA A 97 -4.71 10.19 -1.79
CA ALA A 97 -5.70 10.47 -0.74
C ALA A 97 -7.03 10.98 -1.30
N ARG A 98 -7.02 11.77 -2.37
CA ARG A 98 -8.24 12.14 -3.12
C ARG A 98 -8.91 10.92 -3.77
N ARG A 99 -8.15 10.07 -4.47
CA ARG A 99 -8.71 8.88 -5.17
C ARG A 99 -9.38 7.88 -4.22
N VAL A 100 -8.82 7.71 -3.02
CA VAL A 100 -9.38 6.80 -2.01
C VAL A 100 -10.46 7.44 -1.14
N GLY A 101 -10.76 8.73 -1.33
CA GLY A 101 -11.76 9.46 -0.55
C GLY A 101 -11.33 9.79 0.88
N ALA A 102 -10.02 9.90 1.14
CA ALA A 102 -9.49 10.37 2.42
C ALA A 102 -9.50 11.90 2.55
N LEU A 103 -9.64 12.60 1.42
CA LEU A 103 -9.82 14.05 1.34
C LEU A 103 -11.26 14.30 0.86
N GLY A 104 -12.20 14.31 1.80
CA GLY A 104 -13.62 14.56 1.60
C GLY A 104 -14.20 15.21 2.84
#